data_AF-A0A9E0UYE2-F1
#
_entry.id   AF-A0A9E0UYE2-F1
#
_cell.length_a   1.000
_cell.length_b   1.000
_cell.length_c   1.000
_cell.angle_alpha   90.00
_cell.angle_beta   90.00
_cell.angle_gamma   90.00
#
_symmetry.space_group_name_H-M   'P 1'
#
loop_
_entity.id
_entity.type
_entity.pdbx_description
1 polymer ?
#
loop_
_entity_poly.entity_id
_entity_poly.type
_entity_poly.pdbx_seq_one_letter_code
_entity_poly.pdbx_strand_id
1 'polypeptide(L)' 'MPSTVIRRFNYSEDKKVLTVTFTTDRTYKYKNVPENIYNQFSKATSKGRYFNFNIRDKYEYEEVD' A
#
# COMPACT_ATOMS: atom_id res chain seq x y z
N MET A 1 -0.94 -18.99 7.91
CA MET A 1 0.16 -18.50 7.04
C MET A 1 0.10 -16.99 6.97
N PRO A 2 1.02 -16.25 7.62
CA PRO A 2 1.10 -14.80 7.44
C PRO A 2 1.81 -14.52 6.11
N SER A 3 1.04 -14.48 5.02
CA SER A 3 1.55 -14.10 3.69
C SER A 3 1.89 -12.60 3.70
N THR A 4 3.09 -12.29 4.19
CA THR A 4 3.57 -10.94 4.53
C THR A 4 4.39 -10.38 3.39
N VAL A 5 3.77 -10.21 2.22
CA VAL A 5 4.43 -9.50 1.10
C VAL A 5 4.71 -8.03 1.45
N ILE A 6 3.94 -7.46 2.38
CA ILE A 6 4.07 -6.08 2.83
C ILE A 6 4.74 -6.07 4.20
N ARG A 7 5.92 -5.44 4.26
CA ARG A 7 6.73 -5.29 5.48
C ARG A 7 6.23 -4.12 6.32
N ARG A 8 6.01 -2.97 5.69
CA ARG A 8 5.47 -1.76 6.32
C ARG A 8 4.68 -0.95 5.30
N PHE A 9 3.82 -0.09 5.80
CA PHE A 9 3.13 0.90 4.98
C PHE A 9 2.92 2.17 5.78
N ASN A 10 2.82 3.30 5.10
CA ASN A 10 2.59 4.61 5.68
C ASN A 10 1.70 5.42 4.74
N TYR A 11 0.87 6.30 5.27
CA TYR A 11 -0.04 7.11 4.48
C TYR A 11 0.10 8.59 4.85
N SER A 12 0.25 9.43 3.84
CA SER A 12 0.27 10.89 4.00
C SER A 12 -1.07 11.46 3.53
N GLU A 13 -1.91 11.88 4.48
CA GLU A 13 -3.23 12.46 4.23
C GLU A 13 -3.15 13.73 3.37
N ASP A 14 -2.21 14.63 3.67
CA ASP A 14 -2.03 15.89 2.94
C ASP A 14 -1.75 15.69 1.45
N LYS A 15 -1.04 14.60 1.13
CA LYS A 15 -0.61 14.28 -0.25
C LYS A 15 -1.45 13.18 -0.89
N LYS A 16 -2.33 12.51 -0.13
CA LYS A 16 -3.05 11.29 -0.55
C LYS A 16 -2.10 10.24 -1.13
N VAL A 17 -0.97 10.04 -0.47
CA VAL A 17 0.08 9.10 -0.91
C VAL A 17 0.19 7.93 0.06
N LEU A 18 0.04 6.71 -0.45
CA LEU A 18 0.30 5.49 0.27
C LEU A 18 1.68 4.96 -0.07
N THR A 19 2.58 4.96 0.90
CA THR A 19 3.91 4.35 0.78
C THR A 19 3.84 2.90 1.27
N VAL A 20 4.30 1.96 0.46
CA VAL A 20 4.31 0.52 0.78
C VAL A 20 5.73 0.01 0.60
N THR A 21 6.29 -0.57 1.66
CA THR A 21 7.57 -1.29 1.60
C THR A 21 7.28 -2.79 1.63
N PHE A 22 7.79 -3.49 0.63
CA PHE A 22 7.67 -4.94 0.51
C PHE A 22 8.75 -5.64 1.33
N THR A 23 8.59 -6.94 1.57
CA THR A 23 9.63 -7.76 2.23
C THR A 23 10.90 -7.94 1.40
N THR A 24 10.87 -7.57 0.11
CA THR A 24 12.04 -7.45 -0.76
C THR A 24 12.80 -6.13 -0.57
N ASP A 25 12.47 -5.36 0.46
CA ASP A 25 12.97 -4.00 0.77
C ASP A 25 12.66 -2.90 -0.25
N ARG A 26 12.07 -3.26 -1.40
CA ARG A 26 11.55 -2.30 -2.37
C ARG A 26 10.42 -1.47 -1.77
N THR A 27 10.49 -0.16 -1.97
CA THR A 27 9.47 0.78 -1.50
C THR A 27 8.80 1.45 -2.68
N TYR A 28 7.47 1.54 -2.64
CA TYR A 28 6.66 2.15 -3.68
C TYR A 28 5.74 3.20 -3.07
N LYS A 29 5.57 4.32 -3.76
CA LYS A 29 4.61 5.37 -3.41
C LYS A 29 3.45 5.35 -4.40
N TYR A 30 2.28 5.04 -3.91
CA TYR A 30 1.02 5.09 -4.65
C TYR A 30 0.36 6.45 -4.45
N LYS A 31 0.12 7.17 -5.54
CA LYS A 31 -0.44 8.54 -5.56
C LYS A 31 -1.96 8.50 -5.67
N ASN A 32 -2.61 9.57 -5.21
CA ASN A 32 -4.08 9.74 -5.27
C ASN A 32 -4.86 8.60 -4.59
N VAL A 33 -4.28 7.94 -3.58
CA VAL A 33 -4.97 6.91 -2.81
C VAL A 33 -5.87 7.61 -1.80
N PRO A 34 -7.20 7.42 -1.85
CA PRO A 34 -8.09 8.06 -0.89
C PRO A 34 -8.00 7.40 0.49
N GLU A 35 -8.28 8.19 1.52
CA GLU A 35 -8.11 7.78 2.92
C GLU A 35 -8.97 6.56 3.29
N ASN A 36 -10.15 6.42 2.68
CA ASN A 36 -11.00 5.24 2.88
C ASN A 36 -10.32 3.94 2.46
N ILE A 37 -9.52 3.96 1.38
CA ILE A 37 -8.76 2.80 0.90
C ILE A 37 -7.62 2.50 1.84
N TYR A 38 -6.92 3.51 2.35
CA TYR A 38 -5.92 3.34 3.41
C TYR A 38 -6.55 2.73 4.68
N ASN A 39 -7.69 3.23 5.14
CA ASN A 39 -8.39 2.74 6.32
C ASN A 39 -8.88 1.30 6.16
N GLN A 40 -9.36 0.92 4.97
CA GLN A 40 -9.71 -0.47 4.68
C GLN A 40 -8.46 -1.35 4.58
N PHE A 41 -7.40 -0.87 3.94
CA PHE A 41 -6.13 -1.57 3.84
C PHE A 41 -5.50 -1.82 5.22
N SER A 42 -5.55 -0.83 6.13
CA SER A 42 -5.05 -0.94 7.50
C SER A 42 -5.87 -1.90 8.37
N LYS A 43 -7.16 -2.10 8.07
CA LYS A 43 -8.04 -3.08 8.74
C LYS A 43 -8.07 -4.46 8.08
N ALA A 44 -7.61 -4.60 6.84
CA ALA A 44 -7.68 -5.87 6.11
C ALA A 44 -6.85 -6.98 6.79
N THR A 45 -7.46 -8.16 6.94
CA THR A 45 -6.83 -9.36 7.52
C THR A 45 -5.65 -9.86 6.67
N SER A 46 -5.75 -9.70 5.34
CA SER A 46 -4.67 -10.03 4.40
C SER A 46 -4.24 -8.79 3.63
N LYS A 47 -3.15 -8.16 4.07
CA LYS A 47 -2.58 -6.97 3.42
C LYS A 47 -2.26 -7.23 1.96
N GLY A 48 -1.55 -8.31 1.65
CA GLY A 48 -1.18 -8.64 0.28
C GLY A 48 -2.39 -8.83 -0.65
N ARG A 49 -3.43 -9.54 -0.18
CA ARG A 49 -4.64 -9.75 -0.99
C ARG A 49 -5.39 -8.45 -1.25
N TYR A 50 -5.59 -7.63 -0.21
CA TYR A 50 -6.25 -6.33 -0.36
C TYR A 50 -5.46 -5.43 -1.30
N PHE A 51 -4.14 -5.36 -1.13
CA PHE A 51 -3.27 -4.56 -1.97
C PHE A 51 -3.33 -4.96 -3.45
N ASN A 52 -3.21 -6.26 -3.75
CA ASN A 52 -3.28 -6.73 -5.13
C ASN A 52 -4.63 -6.45 -5.80
N PHE A 53 -5.74 -6.54 -5.05
CA PHE A 53 -7.07 -6.36 -5.62
C PHE A 53 -7.51 -4.89 -5.68
N ASN A 54 -7.07 -4.06 -4.74
CA ASN A 54 -7.58 -2.69 -4.57
C ASN A 54 -6.56 -1.59 -4.85
N ILE A 55 -5.25 -1.89 -4.92
CA ILE A 55 -4.21 -0.85 -4.97
C ILE A 55 -3.27 -1.04 -6.17
N ARG A 56 -2.66 -2.22 -6.34
CA ARG A 56 -1.54 -2.47 -7.26
C ARG A 56 -1.72 -1.87 -8.67
N ASP A 57 -2.85 -2.15 -9.31
CA ASP A 57 -3.13 -1.74 -10.69
C ASP A 57 -4.20 -0.64 -10.78
N LYS A 58 -4.55 -0.01 -9.66
CA LYS A 58 -5.61 1.02 -9.57
C LYS A 58 -5.09 2.43 -9.33
N TYR A 59 -3.85 2.57 -8.88
CA TYR A 59 -3.24 3.86 -8.60
C TYR A 59 -1.88 3.97 -9.26
N GLU A 60 -1.57 5.18 -9.69
CA GLU A 60 -0.26 5.52 -10.20
C GLU A 60 0.78 5.36 -9.09
N TYR A 61 1.91 4.73 -9.42
CA TYR A 61 2.94 4.44 -8.44
C TYR A 61 4.34 4.75 -8.98
N GLU A 62 5.23 5.08 -8.06
CA GLU A 62 6.65 5.26 -8.31
C GLU A 62 7.45 4.39 -7.34
N GLU A 63 8.50 3.73 -7.84
CA GLU A 63 9.48 3.06 -6.99
C GLU A 63 10.38 4.11 -6.37
N VAL A 64 10.68 3.94 -5.09
CA VAL A 64 11.55 4.81 -4.30
C VAL A 64 12.72 3.97 -3.84
N ASP A 65 13.89 4.27 -4.41
CA ASP A 65 15.19 3.73 -4.00
C ASP A 65 15.63 4.31 -2.64
#